data_AF-I9QJ76-F1
#
_entry.id   AF-I9QJ76-F1
#
_cell.length_a   1.000
_cell.length_b   1.000
_cell.length_c   1.000
_cell.angle_alpha   90.00
_cell.angle_beta   90.00
_cell.angle_gamma   90.00
#
_symmetry.space_group_name_H-M   'P 1'
#
loop_
_entity.id
_entity.type
_entity.pdbx_description
1 polymer ?
#
loop_
_entity_poly.entity_id
_entity_poly.type
_entity_poly.pdbx_seq_one_letter_code
_entity_poly.pdbx_strand_id
1 'polypeptide(L)'
;MLLGLPILAFSANTLFLGAIFVGLIAITQIDKEEEESKRHDSSHIVIDELVGMWLAMAISGLSLAGVVLSFIFFRIYDITKPSLIGKIDKEVKGGLGVVADDALAGVLAGLSALLVISVLGFFNIKL
;
A
#
# COMPACT_ATOMS: atom_id res chain seq x y z
N MET A 1 5.38 -3.16 -9.08
CA MET A 1 5.86 -2.08 -8.18
C MET A 1 6.69 -0.96 -8.81
N LEU A 2 7.77 -1.21 -9.58
CA LEU A 2 8.60 -0.11 -10.17
C LEU A 2 7.87 0.80 -11.18
N LEU A 3 6.69 0.39 -11.66
CA LEU A 3 5.78 1.20 -12.49
C LEU A 3 5.31 2.50 -11.82
N GLY A 4 5.48 2.65 -10.49
CA GLY A 4 5.14 3.86 -9.74
C GLY A 4 6.23 4.95 -9.72
N LEU A 5 7.41 4.76 -10.31
CA LEU A 5 8.47 5.79 -10.30
C LEU A 5 8.08 7.15 -10.93
N PRO A 6 7.30 7.20 -12.03
CA PRO A 6 6.80 8.47 -12.57
C PRO A 6 5.88 9.21 -11.59
N ILE A 7 5.39 8.52 -10.57
CA ILE A 7 4.40 9.06 -9.64
C ILE A 7 4.99 10.02 -8.61
N LEU A 8 6.32 10.02 -8.45
CA LEU A 8 7.03 10.99 -7.64
C LEU A 8 6.94 12.42 -8.19
N ALA A 9 6.45 12.59 -9.42
CA ALA A 9 6.11 13.90 -9.98
C ALA A 9 4.82 14.50 -9.38
N PHE A 10 4.01 13.72 -8.68
CA PHE A 10 2.73 14.16 -8.13
C PHE A 10 2.83 14.52 -6.65
N SER A 11 1.85 15.29 -6.16
CA SER A 11 1.77 15.64 -4.74
C SER A 11 1.29 14.46 -3.88
N ALA A 12 1.59 14.49 -2.58
CA ALA A 12 1.08 13.50 -1.63
C ALA A 12 -0.47 13.38 -1.65
N ASN A 13 -1.17 14.51 -1.80
CA ASN A 13 -2.63 14.53 -1.92
C ASN A 13 -3.11 13.80 -3.18
N THR A 14 -2.42 13.99 -4.30
CA THR A 14 -2.71 13.30 -5.56
C THR A 14 -2.53 11.79 -5.40
N LEU A 15 -1.48 11.36 -4.70
CA LEU A 15 -1.25 9.94 -4.44
C LEU A 15 -2.29 9.33 -3.52
N PHE A 16 -2.67 10.04 -2.46
CA PHE A 16 -3.73 9.59 -1.57
C PHE A 16 -5.05 9.41 -2.33
N LEU A 17 -5.49 10.43 -3.08
CA LEU A 17 -6.72 10.37 -3.88
C LEU A 17 -6.63 9.31 -4.98
N GLY A 18 -5.45 9.19 -5.62
CA GLY A 18 -5.18 8.16 -6.61
C GLY A 18 -5.27 6.75 -6.04
N ALA A 19 -4.77 6.53 -4.83
CA ALA A 19 -4.83 5.23 -4.17
C ALA A 19 -6.27 4.84 -3.84
N ILE A 20 -7.09 5.78 -3.37
CA ILE A 20 -8.53 5.55 -3.16
C ILE A 20 -9.23 5.21 -4.48
N PHE A 21 -8.98 6.01 -5.53
CA PHE A 21 -9.62 5.79 -6.83
C PHE A 21 -9.23 4.45 -7.46
N VAL A 22 -7.93 4.13 -7.49
CA VAL A 22 -7.42 2.85 -8.00
C VAL A 22 -7.90 1.70 -7.12
N GLY A 23 -7.96 1.86 -5.81
CA GLY A 23 -8.49 0.86 -4.89
C GLY A 23 -9.95 0.51 -5.17
N LEU A 24 -10.81 1.51 -5.43
CA LEU A 24 -12.20 1.25 -5.82
C LEU A 24 -12.31 0.45 -7.12
N ILE A 25 -11.46 0.75 -8.11
CA ILE A 25 -11.40 -0.02 -9.35
C ILE A 25 -10.88 -1.43 -9.08
N ALA A 26 -9.83 -1.57 -8.29
CA ALA A 26 -9.19 -2.84 -7.95
C ALA A 26 -10.20 -3.81 -7.32
N ILE A 27 -11.04 -3.33 -6.38
CA ILE A 27 -12.10 -4.14 -5.77
C ILE A 27 -12.98 -4.78 -6.84
N THR A 28 -13.51 -3.97 -7.76
CA THR A 28 -14.42 -4.45 -8.81
C THR A 28 -13.75 -5.39 -9.81
N GLN A 29 -12.44 -5.25 -10.04
CA GLN A 29 -11.71 -6.14 -10.93
C GLN A 29 -11.40 -7.47 -10.25
N ILE A 30 -11.03 -7.42 -8.97
CA ILE A 30 -10.78 -8.62 -8.17
C ILE A 30 -12.05 -9.46 -8.03
N ASP A 31 -13.19 -8.83 -7.74
CA ASP A 31 -14.46 -9.54 -7.65
C ASP A 31 -14.83 -10.23 -8.99
N LYS A 32 -14.62 -9.55 -10.13
CA LYS A 32 -14.90 -10.12 -11.46
C LYS A 32 -14.01 -11.30 -11.80
N GLU A 33 -12.71 -11.21 -11.54
CA GLU A 33 -11.82 -12.33 -11.83
C GLU A 33 -12.00 -13.49 -10.86
N GLU A 34 -12.39 -13.25 -9.59
CA GLU A 34 -12.78 -14.34 -8.68
C GLU A 34 -14.03 -15.09 -9.16
N GLU A 35 -14.98 -14.38 -9.79
CA GLU A 35 -16.16 -14.99 -10.41
C GLU A 35 -15.84 -15.75 -11.71
N GLU A 36 -14.98 -15.20 -12.57
CA GLU A 36 -14.62 -15.77 -13.88
C GLU A 36 -13.56 -16.87 -13.78
N SER A 37 -12.64 -16.76 -12.84
CA SER A 37 -11.52 -17.69 -12.65
C SER A 37 -11.74 -18.53 -11.40
N LYS A 38 -11.95 -19.84 -11.59
CA LYS A 38 -11.84 -20.84 -10.49
C LYS A 38 -10.40 -21.02 -9.98
N ARG A 39 -9.46 -20.17 -10.40
CA ARG A 39 -8.06 -20.15 -9.96
C ARG A 39 -7.71 -18.73 -9.53
N HIS A 40 -7.31 -18.59 -8.28
CA HIS A 40 -6.67 -17.37 -7.76
C HIS A 40 -5.41 -17.08 -8.57
N ASP A 41 -5.52 -16.22 -9.59
CA ASP A 41 -4.38 -15.89 -10.43
C ASP A 41 -3.68 -14.62 -9.93
N SER A 42 -2.36 -14.65 -10.05
CA SER A 42 -1.40 -13.81 -9.32
C SER A 42 -1.29 -12.35 -9.78
N SER A 43 -2.00 -11.96 -10.84
CA SER A 43 -1.98 -10.61 -11.42
C SER A 43 -2.66 -9.57 -10.51
N HIS A 44 -3.60 -10.03 -9.68
CA HIS A 44 -4.42 -9.22 -8.77
C HIS A 44 -3.62 -8.60 -7.64
N ILE A 45 -2.60 -9.34 -7.22
CA ILE A 45 -1.61 -9.01 -6.18
C ILE A 45 -0.77 -7.78 -6.56
N VAL A 46 -0.88 -7.23 -7.77
CA VAL A 46 -0.06 -6.08 -8.16
C VAL A 46 -0.80 -4.74 -8.03
N ILE A 47 -2.13 -4.72 -8.14
CA ILE A 47 -2.90 -3.45 -8.13
C ILE A 47 -3.24 -3.05 -6.68
N ASP A 48 -3.66 -3.98 -5.84
CA ASP A 48 -3.75 -3.85 -4.39
C ASP A 48 -2.41 -3.40 -3.76
N GLU A 49 -1.28 -4.02 -4.15
CA GLU A 49 0.05 -3.65 -3.67
C GLU A 49 0.39 -2.19 -4.04
N LEU A 50 -0.07 -1.76 -5.23
CA LEU A 50 0.12 -0.39 -5.71
C LEU A 50 -0.65 0.61 -4.85
N VAL A 51 -1.88 0.27 -4.45
CA VAL A 51 -2.71 1.09 -3.54
C VAL A 51 -2.00 1.23 -2.20
N GLY A 52 -1.55 0.12 -1.60
CA GLY A 52 -0.81 0.13 -0.35
C GLY A 52 0.44 1.00 -0.41
N MET A 53 1.23 0.87 -1.48
CA MET A 53 2.43 1.68 -1.68
C MET A 53 2.16 3.17 -1.85
N TRP A 54 1.12 3.55 -2.58
CA TRP A 54 0.79 4.96 -2.77
C TRP A 54 0.33 5.59 -1.46
N LEU A 55 -0.43 4.87 -0.64
CA LEU A 55 -0.78 5.31 0.71
C LEU A 55 0.47 5.46 1.59
N ALA A 56 1.38 4.49 1.56
CA ALA A 56 2.63 4.56 2.32
C ALA A 56 3.47 5.79 1.95
N MET A 57 3.61 6.09 0.66
CA MET A 57 4.35 7.26 0.17
C MET A 57 3.61 8.58 0.44
N ALA A 58 2.28 8.60 0.35
CA ALA A 58 1.49 9.78 0.66
C ALA A 58 1.66 10.20 2.14
N ILE A 59 1.84 9.25 3.05
CA ILE A 59 2.05 9.49 4.48
C ILE A 59 3.50 9.82 4.81
N SER A 60 4.47 9.05 4.31
CA SER A 60 5.89 9.22 4.65
C SER A 60 6.57 10.38 3.94
N GLY A 61 5.97 10.85 2.83
CA GLY A 61 6.52 11.87 1.95
C GLY A 61 7.30 11.30 0.77
N LEU A 62 7.53 12.16 -0.22
CA LEU A 62 8.11 11.79 -1.52
C LEU A 62 9.62 12.05 -1.62
N SER A 63 10.28 12.27 -0.48
CA SER A 63 11.74 12.28 -0.44
C SER A 63 12.28 10.89 -0.79
N LEU A 64 13.51 10.80 -1.27
CA LEU A 64 14.14 9.51 -1.59
C LEU A 64 14.10 8.55 -0.38
N ALA A 65 14.37 9.07 0.82
CA ALA A 65 14.26 8.32 2.06
C ALA A 65 12.82 7.87 2.35
N GLY A 66 11.82 8.73 2.15
CA GLY A 66 10.40 8.38 2.31
C GLY A 66 9.96 7.25 1.40
N VAL A 67 10.34 7.33 0.12
CA VAL A 67 10.01 6.29 -0.88
C VAL A 67 10.68 4.96 -0.53
N VAL A 68 11.98 4.98 -0.22
CA VAL A 68 12.74 3.77 0.10
C VAL A 68 12.24 3.14 1.40
N LEU A 69 12.04 3.93 2.45
CA LEU A 69 11.52 3.44 3.73
C LEU A 69 10.09 2.90 3.58
N SER A 70 9.21 3.60 2.84
CA SER A 70 7.85 3.11 2.57
C SER A 70 7.89 1.79 1.82
N PHE A 71 8.75 1.61 0.83
CA PHE A 71 8.90 0.33 0.13
C PHE A 71 9.36 -0.79 1.07
N ILE A 72 10.38 -0.54 1.89
CA ILE A 72 10.91 -1.53 2.82
C ILE A 72 9.86 -1.91 3.86
N PHE A 73 9.25 -0.95 4.53
CA PHE A 73 8.23 -1.22 5.54
C PHE A 73 6.98 -1.85 4.94
N PHE A 74 6.53 -1.40 3.77
CA PHE A 74 5.39 -2.01 3.09
C PHE A 74 5.68 -3.47 2.80
N ARG A 75 6.83 -3.81 2.22
CA ARG A 75 7.19 -5.21 1.98
C ARG A 75 7.33 -6.02 3.26
N ILE A 76 7.82 -5.42 4.34
CA ILE A 76 7.81 -6.10 5.64
C ILE A 76 6.36 -6.41 6.04
N TYR A 77 5.45 -5.45 6.02
CA TYR A 77 4.06 -5.65 6.46
C TYR A 77 3.23 -6.55 5.53
N ASP A 78 3.42 -6.42 4.22
CA ASP A 78 2.81 -7.25 3.17
C ASP A 78 3.31 -8.72 3.24
N ILE A 79 4.61 -8.96 3.46
CA ILE A 79 5.16 -10.32 3.59
C ILE A 79 4.87 -10.93 4.96
N THR A 80 5.12 -10.17 6.02
CA THR A 80 4.93 -10.69 7.40
C THR A 80 3.48 -10.93 7.70
N LYS A 81 2.56 -10.33 6.92
CA LYS A 81 1.12 -10.40 7.07
C LYS A 81 0.77 -10.46 8.54
N PRO A 82 0.76 -9.34 9.29
CA PRO A 82 0.16 -9.34 10.61
C PRO A 82 -1.31 -9.72 10.42
N SER A 83 -1.57 -11.03 10.43
CA SER A 83 -2.86 -11.69 10.24
C SER A 83 -3.79 -11.44 11.44
N LEU A 84 -3.62 -10.30 12.10
CA LEU A 84 -4.65 -9.65 12.89
C LEU A 84 -5.87 -9.31 12.01
N ILE A 85 -5.66 -9.00 10.72
CA ILE A 85 -6.75 -8.85 9.74
C ILE A 85 -7.29 -10.19 9.26
N GLY A 86 -6.48 -11.26 9.22
CA GLY A 86 -6.96 -12.64 8.97
C GLY A 86 -8.06 -13.14 9.93
N LYS A 87 -8.36 -12.39 11.01
CA LYS A 87 -9.53 -12.59 11.89
C LYS A 87 -10.76 -11.76 11.49
N ILE A 88 -10.59 -10.59 10.88
CA ILE A 88 -11.67 -9.78 10.27
C ILE A 88 -12.05 -10.36 8.90
N ASP A 89 -11.09 -10.99 8.24
CA ASP A 89 -11.14 -11.74 6.96
C ASP A 89 -12.13 -12.93 6.94
N LYS A 90 -12.75 -13.28 8.08
CA LYS A 90 -13.88 -14.22 8.05
C LYS A 90 -15.17 -13.61 7.52
N GLU A 91 -15.31 -12.28 7.50
CA GLU A 91 -16.57 -11.61 7.15
C GLU A 91 -16.52 -10.84 5.82
N VAL A 92 -15.35 -10.33 5.41
CA VAL A 92 -15.20 -9.55 4.17
C VAL A 92 -14.42 -10.36 3.13
N LYS A 93 -15.15 -11.06 2.27
CA LYS A 93 -14.58 -11.81 1.13
C LYS A 93 -14.52 -10.93 -0.12
N GLY A 94 -13.71 -11.36 -1.09
CA GLY A 94 -13.58 -10.70 -2.37
C GLY A 94 -12.55 -9.57 -2.39
N GLY A 95 -12.59 -8.77 -3.45
CA GLY A 95 -11.65 -7.69 -3.74
C GLY A 95 -11.57 -6.62 -2.67
N LEU A 96 -12.65 -6.41 -1.91
CA LEU A 96 -12.64 -5.47 -0.79
C LEU A 96 -11.68 -5.93 0.31
N GLY A 97 -11.67 -7.23 0.64
CA GLY A 97 -10.78 -7.77 1.67
C GLY A 97 -9.32 -7.65 1.24
N VAL A 98 -9.03 -8.02 -0.01
CA VAL A 98 -7.68 -7.98 -0.60
C VAL A 98 -7.13 -6.56 -0.63
N VAL A 99 -7.86 -5.61 -1.20
CA VAL A 99 -7.42 -4.20 -1.29
C VAL A 99 -7.33 -3.55 0.10
N ALA A 100 -8.23 -3.89 1.02
CA ALA A 100 -8.18 -3.36 2.38
C ALA A 100 -6.95 -3.86 3.16
N ASP A 101 -6.54 -5.12 2.99
CA ASP A 101 -5.34 -5.69 3.63
C ASP A 101 -4.09 -4.89 3.23
N ASP A 102 -3.87 -4.73 1.93
CA ASP A 102 -2.72 -3.99 1.39
C ASP A 102 -2.78 -2.50 1.68
N ALA A 103 -3.97 -1.89 1.65
CA ALA A 103 -4.13 -0.50 2.05
C ALA A 103 -3.73 -0.29 3.52
N LEU A 104 -4.09 -1.23 4.41
CA LEU A 104 -3.76 -1.16 5.83
C LEU A 104 -2.27 -1.40 6.07
N ALA A 105 -1.65 -2.36 5.36
CA ALA A 105 -0.20 -2.53 5.32
C ALA A 105 0.50 -1.25 4.84
N GLY A 106 -0.07 -0.57 3.83
CA GLY A 106 0.37 0.72 3.31
C GLY A 106 0.34 1.84 4.35
N VAL A 107 -0.76 1.97 5.08
CA VAL A 107 -0.89 2.97 6.16
C VAL A 107 0.14 2.73 7.26
N LEU A 108 0.28 1.48 7.73
CA LEU A 108 1.27 1.13 8.74
C LEU A 108 2.70 1.38 8.25
N ALA A 109 3.00 1.04 7.00
CA ALA A 109 4.28 1.32 6.37
C ALA A 109 4.60 2.82 6.34
N GLY A 110 3.65 3.63 5.89
CA GLY A 110 3.79 5.08 5.82
C GLY A 110 4.02 5.72 7.19
N LEU A 111 3.27 5.29 8.21
CA LEU A 111 3.44 5.77 9.58
C LEU A 111 4.81 5.38 10.17
N SER A 112 5.25 4.14 9.96
CA SER A 112 6.57 3.67 10.40
C SER A 112 7.70 4.42 9.70
N ALA A 113 7.60 4.64 8.39
CA ALA A 113 8.57 5.44 7.63
C ALA A 113 8.61 6.89 8.12
N LEU A 114 7.44 7.52 8.31
CA LEU A 114 7.33 8.88 8.82
C LEU A 114 7.93 9.01 10.21
N LEU A 115 7.70 8.04 11.10
CA LEU A 115 8.28 8.01 12.44
C LEU A 115 9.81 7.98 12.36
N VAL A 116 10.39 7.10 11.54
CA VAL A 116 11.85 7.00 11.35
C VAL A 116 12.43 8.33 10.86
N ILE A 117 11.82 8.93 9.83
CA ILE A 117 12.27 10.21 9.27
C ILE A 117 12.19 11.32 10.32
N SER A 118 11.08 11.38 11.06
CA SER A 118 10.86 12.40 12.08
C SER A 118 11.86 12.27 13.24
N VAL A 119 12.16 11.05 13.68
CA VAL A 119 13.16 10.79 14.73
C VAL A 119 14.56 11.18 14.26
N LEU A 120 14.96 10.78 13.05
CA LEU A 120 16.26 11.13 12.50
C LEU A 120 16.42 12.65 12.30
N GLY A 121 15.35 13.32 11.83
CA GLY A 121 15.29 14.78 11.74
C GLY A 121 15.42 15.47 13.10
N PHE A 122 14.80 14.93 14.16
CA PHE A 122 14.94 15.45 15.53
C PHE A 122 16.39 15.42 16.02
N PHE A 123 17.18 14.42 15.63
CA PHE A 123 18.61 14.32 15.93
C PHE A 123 19.52 15.09 14.95
N ASN A 124 18.96 15.94 14.08
CA ASN A 124 19.69 16.65 13.01
C ASN A 124 20.45 15.73 12.04
N ILE A 125 20.02 14.47 11.90
CA ILE A 125 20.56 13.56 10.90
C ILE A 125 19.83 13.85 9.59
N LYS A 126 20.54 14.36 8.58
CA LYS A 126 19.97 14.62 7.26
C LYS A 126 19.87 13.32 6.47
N LEU A 127 18.67 13.02 5.97
CA LEU A 127 18.38 11.96 4.99
C LEU A 127 18.06 12.55 3.62
#